data_AF-A0A9Q1HNA2-F1
#
_entry.id   AF-A0A9Q1HNA2-F1
#
_cell.length_a   1.000
_cell.length_b   1.000
_cell.length_c   1.000
_cell.angle_alpha   90.00
_cell.angle_beta   90.00
_cell.angle_gamma   90.00
#
_symmetry.space_group_name_H-M   'P 1'
#
loop_
_entity.id
_entity.type
_entity.pdbx_description
1 polymer ?
#
loop_
_entity_poly.entity_id
_entity_poly.type
_entity_poly.pdbx_seq_one_letter_code
_entity_poly.pdbx_strand_id
1 'polypeptide(L)'
;GENRIKPGPRKYGCRLTLDPNTVNRVLSLSEGNRKVTHTWGREEPYPDHPERFEPEPQVLCRESVCERCYWEAECSVSEGGWVDIAVTYKGISRKGWGEDCRFGRN
;
A
#
# COMPACT_ATOMS: atom_id res chain seq x y z
N GLY A 1 -17.34 0.38 24.47
CA GLY A 1 -17.20 0.54 23.00
C GLY A 1 -17.15 -0.82 22.35
N GLU A 2 -17.83 -0.98 21.22
CA GLU A 2 -18.07 -2.24 20.49
C GLU A 2 -16.81 -3.08 20.23
N ASN A 3 -15.63 -2.44 20.14
CA ASN A 3 -14.35 -3.13 19.95
C ASN A 3 -13.82 -3.93 21.16
N ARG A 4 -14.35 -3.73 22.38
CA ARG A 4 -13.91 -4.49 23.58
C ARG A 4 -14.35 -5.97 23.58
N ILE A 5 -15.34 -6.33 22.77
CA ILE A 5 -15.98 -7.66 22.79
C ILE A 5 -15.37 -8.60 21.74
N LYS A 6 -14.57 -8.09 20.79
CA LYS A 6 -13.95 -8.91 19.75
C LYS A 6 -12.79 -9.73 20.33
N PRO A 7 -12.79 -11.08 20.16
CA PRO A 7 -11.67 -11.89 20.61
C PRO A 7 -10.44 -11.68 19.74
N GLY A 8 -9.25 -11.83 20.34
CA GLY A 8 -7.98 -11.82 19.63
C GLY A 8 -7.55 -10.45 19.08
N PRO A 9 -6.72 -10.40 18.02
CA PRO A 9 -6.18 -9.15 17.47
C PRO A 9 -7.25 -8.29 16.78
N ARG A 10 -8.42 -8.88 16.45
CA ARG A 10 -9.56 -8.21 15.81
C ARG A 10 -10.15 -7.06 16.65
N LYS A 11 -9.87 -6.99 17.95
CA LYS A 11 -10.21 -5.82 18.79
C LYS A 11 -9.48 -4.54 18.40
N TYR A 12 -8.34 -4.67 17.72
CA TYR A 12 -7.54 -3.55 17.21
C TYR A 12 -7.71 -3.38 15.69
N GLY A 13 -8.78 -3.96 15.13
CA GLY A 13 -9.07 -3.92 13.71
C GLY A 13 -9.11 -2.48 13.20
N CYS A 14 -8.29 -2.20 12.20
CA CYS A 14 -8.25 -0.93 11.50
C CYS A 14 -8.55 -1.14 10.02
N ARG A 15 -9.25 -0.18 9.42
CA ARG A 15 -9.62 -0.21 8.01
C ARG A 15 -8.63 0.70 7.27
N LEU A 16 -7.86 0.11 6.37
CA LEU A 16 -6.96 0.84 5.50
C LEU A 16 -7.57 1.03 4.11
N THR A 17 -7.23 2.15 3.49
CA THR A 17 -7.57 2.47 2.10
C THR A 17 -6.33 2.97 1.36
N LEU A 18 -6.11 2.46 0.16
CA LEU A 18 -4.96 2.80 -0.67
C LEU A 18 -5.09 4.23 -1.21
N ASP A 19 -3.97 4.95 -1.25
CA ASP A 19 -3.94 6.34 -1.67
C ASP A 19 -3.61 6.47 -3.18
N PRO A 20 -4.57 6.92 -4.02
CA PRO A 20 -4.35 7.13 -5.45
C PRO A 20 -3.31 8.23 -5.77
N ASN A 21 -2.96 9.06 -4.79
CA ASN A 21 -1.90 10.06 -4.94
C ASN A 21 -0.50 9.46 -4.81
N THR A 22 -0.37 8.29 -4.18
CA THR A 22 0.91 7.62 -3.95
C THR A 22 1.16 6.46 -4.90
N VAL A 23 0.10 5.79 -5.37
CA VAL A 23 0.18 4.59 -6.20
C VAL A 23 0.99 4.81 -7.49
N ASN A 24 1.93 3.90 -7.77
CA ASN A 24 2.63 3.88 -9.04
C ASN A 24 1.67 3.61 -10.21
N ARG A 25 1.98 4.12 -11.41
CA ARG A 25 1.15 3.96 -12.61
C ARG A 25 1.04 2.53 -13.12
N VAL A 26 1.97 1.63 -12.82
CA VAL A 26 1.86 0.20 -13.18
C VAL A 26 0.96 -0.59 -12.22
N LEU A 27 0.23 0.08 -11.34
CA LEU A 27 -0.69 -0.52 -10.38
C LEU A 27 -2.10 0.04 -10.55
N SER A 28 -3.10 -0.83 -10.65
CA SER A 28 -4.51 -0.44 -10.71
C SER A 28 -5.20 -0.58 -9.36
N LEU A 29 -5.88 0.47 -8.91
CA LEU A 29 -6.70 0.47 -7.71
C LEU A 29 -8.16 0.16 -8.06
N SER A 30 -8.77 -0.72 -7.27
CA SER A 30 -10.18 -1.12 -7.43
C SER A 30 -10.86 -1.36 -6.08
N GLU A 31 -12.14 -1.73 -6.10
CA GLU A 31 -12.95 -2.05 -4.91
C GLU A 31 -12.96 -0.93 -3.86
N GLY A 32 -13.08 0.32 -4.33
CA GLY A 32 -13.02 1.51 -3.46
C GLY A 32 -11.64 1.69 -2.82
N ASN A 33 -10.58 1.45 -3.60
CA ASN A 33 -9.17 1.52 -3.19
C ASN A 33 -8.82 0.55 -2.07
N ARG A 34 -9.40 -0.65 -2.08
CA ARG A 34 -9.03 -1.73 -1.16
C ARG A 34 -8.32 -2.89 -1.83
N LYS A 35 -8.21 -2.84 -3.15
CA LYS A 35 -7.51 -3.83 -3.95
C LYS A 35 -6.54 -3.12 -4.89
N VAL A 36 -5.35 -3.69 -4.98
CA VAL A 36 -4.31 -3.29 -5.92
C VAL A 36 -3.93 -4.48 -6.79
N THR A 37 -3.78 -4.24 -8.09
CA THR A 37 -3.37 -5.26 -9.06
C THR A 37 -2.26 -4.68 -9.92
N HIS A 38 -1.24 -5.47 -10.24
CA HIS A 38 -0.21 -5.07 -11.19
C HIS A 38 -0.74 -5.09 -12.63
N THR A 39 -0.52 -4.01 -13.38
CA THR A 39 -0.92 -3.89 -14.79
C THR A 39 0.28 -4.13 -15.69
N TRP A 40 0.32 -5.29 -16.35
CA TRP A 40 1.40 -5.65 -17.26
C TRP A 40 1.35 -4.83 -18.54
N GLY A 41 2.41 -4.06 -18.81
CA GLY A 41 2.60 -3.33 -20.07
C GLY A 41 1.65 -2.14 -20.27
N ARG A 42 0.92 -1.72 -19.24
CA ARG A 42 0.03 -0.55 -19.28
C ARG A 42 0.19 0.28 -18.02
N GLU A 43 0.25 1.59 -18.21
CA GLU A 43 0.14 2.58 -17.14
C GLU A 43 -1.32 3.02 -16.96
N GLU A 44 -1.75 3.09 -15.71
CA GLU A 44 -3.00 3.69 -15.31
C GLU A 44 -2.91 5.22 -15.39
N PRO A 45 -3.98 5.90 -15.83
CA PRO A 45 -3.97 7.33 -16.17
C PRO A 45 -4.06 8.23 -14.93
N TYR A 46 -3.28 7.94 -13.88
CA TYR A 46 -3.25 8.79 -12.70
C TYR A 46 -2.51 10.10 -13.00
N PRO A 47 -3.03 11.25 -12.53
CA PRO A 47 -2.39 12.54 -12.72
C PRO A 47 -1.03 12.60 -12.03
N ASP A 48 -0.14 13.47 -12.50
CA ASP A 48 1.13 13.70 -11.82
C ASP A 48 0.90 14.19 -10.38
N HIS A 49 1.70 13.66 -9.46
CA HIS A 49 1.62 14.01 -8.05
C HIS A 49 3.00 13.84 -7.37
N PRO A 50 3.45 14.77 -6.51
CA PRO A 50 4.75 14.69 -5.85
C PRO A 50 4.90 13.45 -4.96
N GLU A 51 3.80 13.00 -4.35
CA GLU A 51 3.80 11.79 -3.50
C GLU A 51 3.77 10.46 -4.29
N ARG A 52 3.71 10.50 -5.63
CA ARG A 52 3.58 9.30 -6.46
C ARG A 52 4.90 8.54 -6.51
N PHE A 53 4.86 7.25 -6.16
CA PHE A 53 6.02 6.39 -6.34
C PHE A 53 6.37 6.22 -7.81
N GLU A 54 7.62 6.48 -8.13
CA GLU A 54 8.19 6.30 -9.46
C GLU A 54 9.72 6.21 -9.32
N PRO A 55 10.36 5.12 -9.78
CA PRO A 55 9.83 4.07 -10.65
C PRO A 55 9.21 2.87 -9.89
N GLU A 56 9.36 2.78 -8.57
CA GLU A 56 9.01 1.57 -7.82
C GLU A 56 7.48 1.29 -7.80
N PRO A 57 7.04 0.05 -8.07
CA PRO A 57 5.63 -0.33 -8.11
C PRO A 57 5.05 -0.47 -6.69
N GLN A 58 4.79 0.66 -6.04
CA GLN A 58 4.36 0.72 -4.64
C GLN A 58 3.16 1.65 -4.44
N VAL A 59 2.52 1.52 -3.28
CA VAL A 59 1.39 2.36 -2.85
C VAL A 59 1.36 2.43 -1.33
N LEU A 60 1.01 3.59 -0.77
CA LEU A 60 0.70 3.74 0.65
C LEU A 60 -0.80 3.72 0.89
N CYS A 61 -1.17 3.41 2.13
CA CYS A 61 -2.51 3.71 2.62
C CYS A 61 -2.62 5.19 3.02
N ARG A 62 -3.85 5.73 2.99
CA ARG A 62 -4.15 7.10 3.41
C ARG A 62 -4.01 7.26 4.93
N GLU A 63 -4.40 6.22 5.65
CA GLU A 63 -4.39 6.19 7.10
C GLU A 63 -2.96 5.93 7.61
N SER A 64 -2.56 6.68 8.62
CA SER A 64 -1.39 6.33 9.42
C SER A 64 -1.82 5.35 10.51
N VAL A 65 -1.03 4.30 10.72
CA VAL A 65 -1.24 3.39 11.84
C VAL A 65 -0.53 3.96 13.08
N CYS A 66 -1.26 4.13 14.18
CA CYS A 66 -0.71 4.54 15.47
C CYS A 66 -1.05 3.51 16.54
N GLU A 67 -0.20 3.41 17.56
CA GLU A 67 -0.35 2.47 18.67
C GLU A 67 -0.49 1.00 18.22
N ARG A 68 -1.64 0.36 18.49
CA ARG A 68 -1.95 -1.02 18.13
C ARG A 68 -2.98 -1.02 17.01
N CYS A 69 -2.56 -1.43 15.83
CA CYS A 69 -3.40 -1.61 14.65
C CYS A 69 -3.33 -3.09 14.24
N TYR A 70 -4.46 -3.65 13.84
CA TYR A 70 -4.52 -4.95 13.20
C TYR A 70 -5.28 -4.84 11.89
N TRP A 71 -4.72 -5.44 10.85
CA TRP A 71 -5.30 -5.52 9.52
C TRP A 71 -5.17 -6.92 8.94
N GLU A 72 -5.83 -7.18 7.83
CA GLU A 72 -5.67 -8.43 7.08
C GLU A 72 -5.62 -8.01 5.60
N ALA A 73 -4.76 -8.66 4.82
CA ALA A 73 -4.66 -8.48 3.39
C ALA A 73 -4.68 -9.84 2.73
N GLU A 74 -5.44 -9.96 1.64
CA GLU A 74 -5.44 -11.14 0.79
C GLU A 74 -4.46 -10.92 -0.35
N CYS A 75 -3.56 -11.88 -0.56
CA CYS A 75 -2.53 -11.80 -1.59
C CYS A 75 -2.67 -12.97 -2.56
N SER A 76 -2.62 -12.67 -3.86
CA SER A 76 -2.52 -13.64 -4.94
C SER A 76 -1.33 -13.27 -5.81
N VAL A 77 -0.42 -14.22 -6.05
CA VAL A 77 0.75 -14.01 -6.92
C VAL A 77 0.71 -14.99 -8.09
N SER A 78 1.07 -14.52 -9.28
CA SER A 78 1.38 -15.40 -10.41
C SER A 78 2.73 -16.08 -10.17
N GLU A 79 3.01 -17.14 -10.94
CA GLU A 79 4.31 -17.81 -10.92
C GLU A 79 5.46 -16.80 -11.16
N GLY A 80 6.44 -16.76 -10.28
CA GLY A 80 7.56 -15.79 -10.31
C GLY A 80 7.23 -14.37 -9.83
N GLY A 81 5.99 -14.10 -9.41
CA GLY A 81 5.59 -12.83 -8.81
C GLY A 81 5.77 -12.80 -7.29
N TRP A 82 5.78 -11.60 -6.71
CA TRP A 82 5.81 -11.39 -5.26
C TRP A 82 4.95 -10.19 -4.87
N VAL A 83 4.56 -10.13 -3.60
CA VAL A 83 3.87 -9.00 -2.97
C VAL A 83 4.53 -8.75 -1.63
N ASP A 84 4.99 -7.52 -1.41
CA ASP A 84 5.53 -7.08 -0.13
C ASP A 84 4.48 -6.25 0.62
N ILE A 85 4.26 -6.57 1.89
CA ILE A 85 3.43 -5.77 2.81
C ILE A 85 4.35 -5.16 3.84
N ALA A 86 4.35 -3.83 3.93
CA ALA A 86 5.25 -3.09 4.81
C ALA A 86 4.54 -1.97 5.57
N VAL A 87 5.17 -1.53 6.66
CA VAL A 87 4.87 -0.28 7.35
C VAL A 87 6.08 0.62 7.19
N THR A 88 5.85 1.87 6.81
CA THR A 88 6.94 2.85 6.61
C THR A 88 6.52 4.22 7.12
N TYR A 89 7.51 5.06 7.40
CA TYR A 89 7.27 6.46 7.70
C TYR A 89 6.86 7.21 6.43
N LYS A 90 6.02 8.23 6.60
CA LYS A 90 5.58 9.07 5.48
C LYS A 90 6.75 9.71 4.71
N GLY A 91 7.89 9.92 5.38
CA GLY A 91 9.10 10.51 4.80
C GLY A 91 9.93 9.62 3.89
N ILE A 92 9.50 8.38 3.59
CA ILE A 92 10.16 7.56 2.56
C ILE A 92 10.22 8.31 1.22
N SER A 93 11.33 8.19 0.50
CA SER A 93 11.45 8.82 -0.80
C SER A 93 10.43 8.25 -1.79
N ARG A 94 9.86 9.13 -2.60
CA ARG A 94 8.88 8.78 -3.65
C ARG A 94 9.53 8.59 -5.00
N LYS A 95 10.70 9.19 -5.19
CA LYS A 95 11.42 9.31 -6.45
C LYS A 95 12.87 8.88 -6.27
N GLY A 96 13.50 8.44 -7.35
CA GLY A 96 14.89 7.96 -7.35
C GLY A 96 14.97 6.47 -7.66
N TRP A 97 16.18 5.94 -7.80
CA TRP A 97 16.41 4.55 -8.16
C TRP A 97 17.06 3.84 -6.98
N GLY A 98 16.53 2.68 -6.57
CA GLY A 98 17.16 1.81 -5.57
C GLY A 98 16.60 1.93 -4.15
N GLU A 99 17.51 1.77 -3.18
CA GLU A 99 17.22 1.48 -1.76
C GLU A 99 16.29 2.51 -1.10
N ASP A 100 16.52 3.82 -1.30
CA ASP A 100 15.86 4.90 -0.56
C ASP A 100 14.34 5.02 -0.78
N CYS A 101 13.82 4.44 -1.87
CA CYS A 101 12.42 4.52 -2.25
C CYS A 101 11.69 3.18 -2.17
N ARG A 102 12.39 2.05 -2.01
CA ARG A 102 11.77 0.72 -1.92
C ARG A 102 11.48 0.36 -0.46
N PHE A 103 10.30 -0.21 -0.21
CA PHE A 103 9.94 -0.72 1.11
C PHE A 103 10.93 -1.80 1.56
N GLY A 104 11.41 -1.68 2.79
CA GLY A 104 12.31 -2.65 3.41
C GLY A 104 13.78 -2.49 3.02
N ARG A 105 14.14 -1.42 2.30
CA ARG A 105 15.51 -1.10 1.86
C ARG A 105 15.99 0.25 2.38
N ASN A 106 15.48 0.64 3.55
CA ASN A 106 15.58 1.97 4.13
C ASN A 106 16.33 2.00 5.46
#